data_AF-A0A449IRM7-F1
#
_entry.id   AF-A0A449IRM7-F1
#
_cell.length_a   1.000
_cell.length_b   1.000
_cell.length_c   1.000
_cell.angle_alpha   90.00
_cell.angle_beta   90.00
_cell.angle_gamma   90.00
#
_symmetry.space_group_name_H-M   'P 1'
#
loop_
_entity.id
_entity.type
_entity.pdbx_description
1 polymer ?
#
loop_
_entity_poly.entity_id
_entity_poly.type
_entity_poly.pdbx_seq_one_letter_code
_entity_poly.pdbx_strand_id
1 'polypeptide(L)'
;MTTKVEKITIKGVPPQYDPSRLEELVTAAKQHYKNSTQCCIVVRSGIGKEFLQLVADNLNQGYAIASYPVNLGPLDFNCHLIKSPPLQATDLAQIEVDVKAKYVESLESEHLRYKELLLAQLLQAEELKAAKKAEQAQAKLLAELQAQVAATFTPLQIPE
;
A
#
# COMPACT_ATOMS: atom_id res chain seq x y z
N MET A 1 -25.68 -14.97 -22.21
CA MET A 1 -24.29 -14.74 -21.75
C MET A 1 -24.27 -14.90 -20.23
N THR A 2 -23.79 -16.03 -19.74
CA THR A 2 -23.68 -16.31 -18.30
C THR A 2 -22.47 -15.59 -17.75
N THR A 3 -22.68 -14.41 -17.17
CA THR A 3 -21.68 -13.68 -16.41
C THR A 3 -21.27 -14.53 -15.21
N LYS A 4 -20.09 -15.17 -15.28
CA LYS A 4 -19.47 -15.83 -14.12
C LYS A 4 -19.18 -14.74 -13.08
N VAL A 5 -20.01 -14.69 -12.04
CA VAL A 5 -19.73 -13.85 -10.87
C VAL A 5 -18.51 -14.46 -10.18
N GLU A 6 -17.38 -13.76 -10.21
CA GLU A 6 -16.18 -14.21 -9.51
C GLU A 6 -16.46 -14.31 -8.00
N LYS A 7 -16.04 -15.42 -7.39
CA LYS A 7 -16.30 -15.68 -5.98
C LYS A 7 -15.26 -14.97 -5.12
N ILE A 8 -15.69 -13.96 -4.37
CA ILE A 8 -14.82 -13.27 -3.42
C ILE A 8 -14.58 -14.22 -2.25
N THR A 9 -13.33 -14.67 -2.09
CA THR A 9 -12.93 -15.55 -0.97
C THR A 9 -11.69 -14.98 -0.32
N ILE A 10 -11.84 -14.51 0.92
CA ILE A 10 -10.73 -14.08 1.76
C ILE A 10 -10.35 -15.23 2.68
N LYS A 11 -9.04 -15.38 2.90
CA LYS A 11 -8.49 -16.31 3.88
C LYS A 11 -7.48 -15.56 4.75
N GLY A 12 -7.53 -15.78 6.06
CA GLY A 12 -6.57 -15.23 7.02
C GLY A 12 -7.12 -14.11 7.90
N VAL A 13 -6.24 -13.56 8.73
CA VAL A 13 -6.48 -12.46 9.67
C VAL A 13 -5.74 -11.22 9.14
N PRO A 14 -6.29 -10.00 9.25
CA PRO A 14 -5.57 -8.80 8.84
C PRO A 14 -4.23 -8.65 9.58
N PRO A 15 -3.23 -7.99 8.97
CA PRO A 15 -1.93 -7.76 9.59
C PRO A 15 -2.07 -7.09 10.95
N GLN A 16 -1.30 -7.56 11.94
CA GLN A 16 -1.25 -6.96 13.27
C GLN A 16 -0.02 -6.08 13.42
N TYR A 17 -0.08 -5.17 14.39
CA TYR A 17 1.07 -4.36 14.77
C TYR A 17 2.18 -5.25 15.33
N ASP A 18 3.35 -5.20 14.70
CA ASP A 18 4.54 -5.89 15.15
C ASP A 18 5.65 -4.87 15.45
N PRO A 19 6.10 -4.75 16.71
CA PRO A 19 7.18 -3.84 17.08
C PRO A 19 8.50 -4.18 16.37
N SER A 20 8.79 -5.47 16.13
CA SER A 20 10.02 -5.92 15.49
C SER A 20 10.07 -5.43 14.05
N ARG A 21 8.93 -5.53 13.36
CA ARG A 21 8.78 -5.01 11.99
C ARG A 21 8.97 -3.50 11.92
N LEU A 22 8.44 -2.76 12.89
CA LEU A 22 8.65 -1.31 12.95
C LEU A 22 10.14 -0.97 13.13
N GLU A 23 10.85 -1.68 14.00
CA GLU A 23 12.29 -1.48 14.21
C GLU A 23 13.12 -1.76 12.96
N GLU A 24 12.79 -2.82 12.20
CA GLU A 24 13.41 -3.10 10.90
C GLU A 24 13.20 -1.95 9.91
N LEU A 25 11.96 -1.45 9.81
CA LEU A 25 11.62 -0.36 8.90
C LEU A 25 12.34 0.95 9.28
N VAL A 26 12.39 1.26 10.57
CA VAL A 26 13.12 2.43 11.09
C VAL A 26 14.61 2.27 10.81
N THR A 27 15.18 1.09 11.04
CA THR A 27 16.60 0.83 10.79
C THR A 27 16.94 0.98 9.30
N ALA A 28 16.12 0.40 8.43
CA ALA A 28 16.27 0.55 6.97
C ALA A 28 16.16 2.02 6.54
N ALA A 29 15.21 2.78 7.08
CA ALA A 29 15.05 4.20 6.78
C ALA A 29 16.26 5.04 7.24
N LYS A 30 16.79 4.76 8.43
CA LYS A 30 18.01 5.41 8.95
C LYS A 30 19.23 5.10 8.08
N GLN A 31 19.37 3.85 7.61
CA GLN A 31 20.44 3.47 6.69
C GLN A 31 20.29 4.18 5.34
N HIS A 32 19.08 4.25 4.80
CA HIS A 32 18.79 4.98 3.57
C HIS A 32 19.14 6.47 3.71
N TYR A 33 18.77 7.11 4.82
CA TYR A 33 19.13 8.50 5.08
C TYR A 33 20.65 8.71 5.05
N LYS A 34 21.42 7.88 5.75
CA LYS A 34 22.89 7.99 5.81
C LYS A 34 23.55 7.80 4.46
N ASN A 35 23.01 6.92 3.62
CA ASN A 35 23.57 6.56 2.32
C ASN A 35 22.99 7.38 1.15
N SER A 36 22.16 8.38 1.43
CA SER A 36 21.53 9.23 0.40
C SER A 36 21.95 10.68 0.54
N THR A 37 21.56 11.51 -0.41
CA THR A 37 21.78 12.97 -0.36
C THR A 37 20.93 13.66 0.70
N GLN A 38 19.99 12.96 1.36
CA GLN A 38 19.14 13.51 2.41
C GLN A 38 19.93 13.95 3.66
N CYS A 39 21.05 13.27 3.94
CA CYS A 39 21.96 13.65 5.02
C CYS A 39 22.90 14.80 4.65
N CYS A 40 22.81 15.31 3.42
CA CYS A 40 23.69 16.34 2.90
C CYS A 40 22.97 17.67 2.65
N ILE A 41 23.76 18.73 2.56
CA ILE A 41 23.40 20.03 1.98
C ILE A 41 24.31 20.28 0.78
N VAL A 42 23.84 21.08 -0.18
CA VAL A 42 24.65 21.50 -1.33
C VAL A 42 25.12 22.93 -1.10
N VAL A 43 26.43 23.13 -1.11
CA VAL A 43 27.04 24.46 -1.13
C VAL A 43 27.43 24.77 -2.56
N ARG A 44 27.07 25.97 -3.04
CA ARG A 44 27.34 26.41 -4.41
C ARG A 44 27.71 27.89 -4.46
N SER A 45 28.63 28.26 -5.34
CA SER A 45 28.91 29.66 -5.73
C SER A 45 29.53 29.72 -7.13
N GLY A 46 29.37 30.86 -7.81
CA GLY A 46 30.04 31.13 -9.09
C GLY A 46 31.47 31.66 -8.94
N ILE A 47 31.89 32.01 -7.72
CA ILE A 47 33.22 32.57 -7.44
C ILE A 47 33.98 31.61 -6.55
N GLY A 48 35.14 31.13 -7.01
CA GLY A 48 35.92 30.11 -6.30
C GLY A 48 36.33 30.53 -4.87
N LYS A 49 36.67 31.81 -4.67
CA LYS A 49 37.00 32.33 -3.33
C LYS A 49 35.80 32.25 -2.37
N GLU A 50 34.62 32.65 -2.83
CA GLU A 50 33.39 32.60 -2.02
C GLU A 50 32.97 31.16 -1.72
N PHE A 51 33.11 30.27 -2.71
CA PHE A 51 32.87 28.84 -2.52
C PHE A 51 33.75 28.26 -1.40
N LEU A 52 35.05 28.53 -1.43
CA LEU A 52 35.98 28.05 -0.39
C LEU A 52 35.66 28.65 0.98
N GLN A 53 35.27 29.92 1.04
CA GLN A 53 34.84 30.56 2.29
C GLN A 53 33.57 29.89 2.85
N LEU A 54 32.55 29.67 2.01
CA LEU A 54 31.32 28.99 2.41
C LEU A 54 31.59 27.57 2.91
N VAL A 55 32.45 26.82 2.25
CA VAL A 55 32.86 25.49 2.71
C VAL A 55 33.53 25.59 4.08
N ALA A 56 34.50 26.50 4.26
CA ALA A 56 35.18 26.69 5.54
C ALA A 56 34.22 27.08 6.67
N ASP A 57 33.27 27.98 6.41
CA ASP A 57 32.28 28.42 7.39
C ASP A 57 31.37 27.26 7.83
N ASN A 58 30.95 26.40 6.90
CA ASN A 58 30.16 25.21 7.22
C ASN A 58 30.98 24.15 7.98
N LEU A 59 32.25 23.94 7.62
CA LEU A 59 33.13 23.04 8.36
C LEU A 59 33.32 23.51 9.82
N ASN A 60 33.43 24.81 10.06
CA ASN A 60 33.48 25.39 11.41
C ASN A 60 32.19 25.15 12.21
N GLN A 61 31.05 24.97 11.53
CA GLN A 61 29.77 24.63 12.15
C GLN A 61 29.60 23.12 12.41
N GLY A 62 30.62 22.31 12.13
CA GLY A 62 30.62 20.87 12.37
C GLY A 62 29.99 20.04 11.24
N TYR A 63 29.84 20.62 10.04
CA TYR A 63 29.55 19.86 8.84
C TYR A 63 30.80 19.12 8.37
N ALA A 64 30.63 18.07 7.57
CA ALA A 64 31.74 17.31 6.99
C ALA A 64 31.64 17.26 5.46
N ILE A 65 32.76 17.15 4.75
CA ILE A 65 32.74 16.98 3.29
C ILE A 65 32.21 15.58 2.97
N ALA A 66 31.20 15.50 2.10
CA ALA A 66 30.64 14.23 1.67
C ALA A 66 31.52 13.55 0.62
N SER A 67 31.37 12.23 0.44
CA SER A 67 32.10 11.47 -0.59
C SER A 67 31.60 11.69 -2.03
N TYR A 68 30.62 12.57 -2.23
CA TYR A 68 30.08 12.89 -3.56
C TYR A 68 31.07 13.74 -4.38
N PRO A 69 31.00 13.71 -5.71
CA PRO A 69 31.86 14.52 -6.57
C PRO A 69 31.73 16.02 -6.27
N VAL A 70 32.86 16.72 -6.33
CA VAL A 70 32.93 18.19 -6.27
C VAL A 70 32.96 18.71 -7.70
N ASN A 71 32.11 19.69 -7.99
CA ASN A 71 32.16 20.43 -9.25
C ASN A 71 33.03 21.67 -9.08
N LEU A 72 34.03 21.84 -9.95
CA LEU A 72 34.89 23.02 -10.03
C LEU A 72 34.82 23.62 -11.44
N GLY A 73 33.62 23.65 -12.02
CA GLY A 73 33.36 24.15 -13.36
C GLY A 73 33.51 25.67 -13.47
N PRO A 74 33.64 26.21 -14.69
CA PRO A 74 33.71 27.65 -14.91
C PRO A 74 32.44 28.34 -14.39
N LEU A 75 32.59 29.20 -13.39
CA LEU A 75 31.48 29.91 -12.72
C LEU A 75 30.42 28.98 -12.09
N ASP A 76 30.74 27.72 -11.84
CA ASP A 76 29.86 26.76 -11.15
C ASP A 76 30.68 25.84 -10.24
N PHE A 77 30.92 26.33 -9.02
CA PHE A 77 31.57 25.58 -7.96
C PHE A 77 30.51 25.03 -7.02
N ASN A 78 30.46 23.72 -6.83
CA ASN A 78 29.53 23.12 -5.88
C ASN A 78 30.06 21.82 -5.26
N CYS A 79 29.64 21.54 -4.03
CA CYS A 79 29.91 20.29 -3.34
C CYS A 79 28.79 19.92 -2.37
N HIS A 80 28.76 18.65 -1.96
CA HIS A 80 27.87 18.17 -0.92
C HIS A 80 28.61 18.16 0.42
N LEU A 81 27.98 18.73 1.45
CA LEU A 81 28.43 18.65 2.83
C LEU A 81 27.44 17.84 3.65
N ILE A 82 27.92 16.86 4.41
CA ILE A 82 27.15 16.11 5.40
C ILE A 82 26.73 17.08 6.50
N LYS A 83 25.43 17.08 6.84
CA LYS A 83 24.84 17.89 7.90
C LYS A 83 25.56 17.67 9.24
N SER A 84 25.58 18.69 10.08
CA SER A 84 26.17 18.56 11.42
C SER A 84 25.43 17.52 12.29
N PRO A 85 26.09 16.91 13.29
CA PRO A 85 25.47 15.93 14.18
C PRO A 85 24.12 16.34 14.80
N PRO A 86 23.93 17.58 15.30
CA PRO A 86 22.64 17.98 15.87
C PRO A 86 21.53 18.02 14.81
N LEU A 87 21.83 18.47 13.60
CA LEU A 87 20.83 18.50 12.51
C LEU A 87 20.48 17.09 12.04
N GLN A 88 21.47 16.19 11.94
CA GLN A 88 21.20 14.78 11.63
C GLN A 88 20.34 14.13 12.71
N ALA A 89 20.55 14.44 13.98
CA ALA A 89 19.72 13.91 15.07
C ALA A 89 18.26 14.35 14.93
N THR A 90 18.01 15.63 14.57
CA THR A 90 16.67 16.14 14.30
C THR A 90 16.03 15.44 13.10
N ASP A 91 16.76 15.30 11.99
CA ASP A 91 16.27 14.60 10.80
C ASP A 91 15.93 13.12 11.10
N LEU A 92 16.80 12.41 11.83
CA LEU A 92 16.58 11.02 12.19
C LEU A 92 15.38 10.84 13.12
N ALA A 93 15.16 11.77 14.07
CA ALA A 93 13.98 11.75 14.92
C ALA A 93 12.70 11.97 14.11
N GLN A 94 12.73 12.86 13.11
CA GLN A 94 11.59 13.06 12.20
C GLN A 94 11.32 11.81 11.36
N ILE A 95 12.37 11.15 10.85
CA ILE A 95 12.25 9.90 10.08
C ILE A 95 11.58 8.81 10.92
N GLU A 96 11.93 8.68 12.21
CA GLU A 96 11.29 7.71 13.10
C GLU A 96 9.78 7.96 13.23
N VAL A 97 9.39 9.23 13.41
CA VAL A 97 7.98 9.64 13.49
C VAL A 97 7.25 9.33 12.18
N ASP A 98 7.84 9.69 11.04
CA ASP A 98 7.25 9.51 9.73
C ASP A 98 7.09 8.02 9.37
N VAL A 99 8.09 7.19 9.67
CA VAL A 99 8.04 5.74 9.44
C VAL A 99 6.95 5.11 10.30
N LYS A 100 6.85 5.50 11.57
CA LYS A 100 5.80 5.01 12.46
C LYS A 100 4.41 5.41 11.97
N ALA A 101 4.22 6.66 11.55
CA ALA A 101 2.95 7.13 11.01
C ALA A 101 2.54 6.34 9.77
N LYS A 102 3.46 6.17 8.80
CA LYS A 102 3.22 5.38 7.58
C LYS A 102 2.93 3.91 7.88
N TYR A 103 3.60 3.32 8.87
CA TYR A 103 3.34 1.94 9.26
C TYR A 103 1.94 1.77 9.83
N VAL A 104 1.50 2.68 10.71
CA VAL A 104 0.14 2.67 11.27
C VAL A 104 -0.89 2.89 10.17
N GLU A 105 -0.70 3.88 9.30
CA GLU A 105 -1.59 4.15 8.16
C GLU A 105 -1.72 2.93 7.23
N SER A 106 -0.61 2.25 6.95
CA SER A 106 -0.62 1.00 6.18
C SER A 106 -1.46 -0.08 6.86
N LEU A 107 -1.31 -0.28 8.17
CA LEU A 107 -2.12 -1.25 8.92
C LEU A 107 -3.61 -0.86 8.87
N GLU A 108 -3.95 0.39 9.11
CA GLU A 108 -5.34 0.87 9.05
C GLU A 108 -5.97 0.66 7.67
N SER A 109 -5.23 0.98 6.60
CA SER A 109 -5.68 0.78 5.23
C SER A 109 -5.93 -0.70 4.90
N GLU A 110 -5.04 -1.60 5.36
CA GLU A 110 -5.21 -3.04 5.17
C GLU A 110 -6.40 -3.56 5.99
N HIS A 111 -6.61 -3.09 7.21
CA HIS A 111 -7.79 -3.44 8.02
C HIS A 111 -9.10 -3.02 7.35
N LEU A 112 -9.16 -1.81 6.79
CA LEU A 112 -10.34 -1.33 6.05
C LEU A 112 -10.59 -2.19 4.80
N ARG A 113 -9.55 -2.45 4.02
CA ARG A 113 -9.64 -3.32 2.84
C ARG A 113 -10.15 -4.72 3.18
N TYR A 114 -9.64 -5.32 4.26
CA TYR A 114 -10.10 -6.64 4.74
C TYR A 114 -11.58 -6.61 5.14
N LYS A 115 -12.02 -5.54 5.82
CA LYS A 115 -13.43 -5.37 6.22
C LYS A 115 -14.36 -5.26 5.02
N GLU A 116 -14.00 -4.46 4.01
CA GLU A 116 -14.78 -4.29 2.79
C GLU A 116 -14.93 -5.59 2.01
N LEU A 117 -13.83 -6.30 1.83
CA LEU A 117 -13.85 -7.60 1.17
C LEU A 117 -14.72 -8.59 1.95
N LEU A 118 -14.63 -8.62 3.29
CA LEU A 118 -15.39 -9.55 4.12
C LEU A 118 -16.89 -9.29 3.99
N LEU A 119 -17.29 -8.02 3.97
CA LEU A 119 -18.67 -7.62 3.71
C LEU A 119 -19.12 -8.10 2.33
N ALA A 120 -18.32 -7.87 1.29
CA ALA A 120 -18.65 -8.32 -0.07
C ALA A 120 -18.80 -9.84 -0.17
N GLN A 121 -17.93 -10.61 0.52
CA GLN A 121 -18.05 -12.07 0.59
C GLN A 121 -19.33 -12.52 1.30
N LEU A 122 -19.68 -11.88 2.43
CA LEU A 122 -20.91 -12.21 3.17
C LEU A 122 -22.16 -11.88 2.36
N LEU A 123 -22.17 -10.74 1.67
CA LEU A 123 -23.26 -10.32 0.80
C LEU A 123 -23.44 -11.30 -0.36
N GLN A 124 -22.36 -11.67 -1.05
CA GLN A 124 -22.40 -12.68 -2.11
C GLN A 124 -22.89 -14.04 -1.59
N ALA A 125 -22.49 -14.43 -0.38
CA ALA A 125 -22.95 -15.67 0.24
C ALA A 125 -24.45 -15.67 0.54
N GLU A 126 -25.01 -14.55 1.02
CA GLU A 126 -26.45 -14.43 1.27
C GLU A 126 -27.27 -14.35 -0.03
N GLU A 127 -26.80 -13.63 -1.05
CA GLU A 127 -27.43 -13.61 -2.37
C GLU A 127 -27.49 -15.00 -3.01
N LEU A 128 -26.39 -15.76 -2.94
CA LEU A 128 -26.35 -17.13 -3.44
C LEU A 128 -27.28 -18.07 -2.65
N LYS A 129 -27.43 -17.88 -1.34
CA LYS A 129 -28.40 -18.63 -0.53
C LYS A 129 -29.84 -18.27 -0.92
N ALA A 130 -30.14 -16.99 -1.12
CA ALA A 130 -31.47 -16.52 -1.51
C ALA A 130 -31.85 -17.03 -2.92
N ALA A 131 -30.95 -16.92 -3.89
CA ALA A 131 -31.14 -17.44 -5.24
C ALA A 131 -31.42 -18.95 -5.24
N LYS A 132 -30.61 -19.74 -4.50
CA LYS A 132 -30.85 -21.19 -4.35
C LYS A 132 -32.21 -21.51 -3.74
N LYS A 133 -32.65 -20.74 -2.73
CA LYS A 133 -33.98 -20.93 -2.13
C LYS A 133 -35.11 -20.61 -3.13
N ALA A 134 -34.96 -19.53 -3.90
CA ALA A 134 -35.93 -19.15 -4.93
C ALA A 134 -35.99 -20.17 -6.07
N GLU A 135 -34.85 -20.64 -6.58
CA GLU A 135 -34.77 -21.69 -7.60
C GLU A 135 -35.41 -23.00 -7.10
N GLN A 136 -35.13 -23.40 -5.85
CA GLN A 136 -35.77 -24.58 -5.25
C GLN A 136 -37.28 -24.42 -5.11
N ALA A 137 -37.77 -23.24 -4.75
CA ALA A 137 -39.22 -22.98 -4.65
C ALA A 137 -39.88 -23.01 -6.04
N GLN A 138 -39.26 -22.39 -7.05
CA GLN A 138 -39.75 -22.43 -8.44
C GLN A 138 -39.72 -23.84 -9.02
N ALA A 139 -38.66 -24.61 -8.78
CA ALA A 139 -38.57 -25.99 -9.24
C ALA A 139 -39.67 -26.88 -8.65
N LYS A 140 -40.01 -26.68 -7.36
CA LYS A 140 -41.13 -27.38 -6.72
C LYS A 140 -42.48 -27.01 -7.35
N LEU A 141 -42.75 -25.72 -7.53
CA LEU A 141 -43.98 -25.23 -8.18
C LEU A 141 -44.11 -25.75 -9.61
N LEU A 142 -43.02 -25.74 -10.38
CA LEU A 142 -43.01 -26.28 -11.74
C LEU A 142 -43.28 -27.78 -11.75
N ALA A 143 -42.73 -28.55 -10.81
CA ALA A 143 -43.00 -29.99 -10.70
C ALA A 143 -44.46 -30.28 -10.34
N GLU A 144 -45.06 -29.50 -9.44
CA GLU A 144 -46.48 -29.61 -9.09
C GLU A 144 -47.39 -29.26 -10.27
N LEU A 145 -47.09 -28.16 -10.99
CA LEU A 145 -47.83 -27.78 -12.20
C LEU A 145 -47.67 -28.80 -13.32
N GLN A 146 -46.48 -29.36 -13.52
CA GLN A 146 -46.25 -30.44 -14.50
C GLN A 146 -47.07 -31.68 -14.15
N ALA A 147 -47.16 -32.05 -12.87
CA ALA A 147 -48.01 -33.15 -12.41
C ALA A 147 -49.50 -32.86 -12.67
N GLN A 148 -49.96 -31.62 -12.42
CA GLN A 148 -51.34 -31.22 -12.74
C GLN A 148 -51.63 -31.22 -14.24
N VAL A 149 -50.69 -30.75 -15.06
CA VAL A 149 -50.81 -30.80 -16.53
C VAL A 149 -50.88 -32.25 -17.00
N ALA A 150 -50.00 -33.12 -16.54
CA ALA A 150 -50.02 -34.54 -16.90
C ALA A 150 -51.29 -35.27 -16.45
N ALA A 151 -51.87 -34.89 -15.31
CA ALA A 151 -53.14 -35.47 -14.84
C ALA A 151 -54.37 -34.99 -15.61
N THR A 152 -54.34 -33.75 -16.13
CA THR A 152 -55.49 -33.13 -16.79
C THR A 152 -55.44 -33.30 -18.31
N PHE A 153 -54.25 -33.39 -18.89
CA PHE A 153 -54.05 -33.47 -20.33
C PHE A 153 -54.00 -34.94 -20.77
N THR A 154 -55.07 -35.41 -21.41
CA THR A 154 -55.09 -36.74 -22.03
C THR A 154 -54.22 -36.74 -23.29
N PRO A 155 -53.20 -37.61 -23.39
CA PRO A 155 -52.33 -37.65 -24.56
C PRO A 155 -53.12 -38.04 -25.81
N LEU A 156 -52.81 -37.39 -26.93
CA LEU A 156 -53.45 -37.58 -28.23
C LEU A 156 -53.23 -39.03 -28.70
N GLN A 157 -54.30 -39.83 -28.76
CA GLN A 157 -54.28 -41.16 -29.36
C GLN A 157 -54.57 -41.04 -30.87
N ILE A 158 -53.59 -41.38 -31.70
CA ILE A 158 -53.76 -41.53 -33.15
C ILE A 158 -53.90 -43.03 -33.43
N PRO A 159 -55.04 -43.51 -33.96
CA PRO A 159 -55.20 -44.90 -34.37
C PRO A 159 -54.35 -45.21 -35.62
N GLU A 160 -53.81 -46.43 -35.71
CA GLU A 160 -53.13 -46.96 -36.91
C GLU A 160 -54.07 -47.05 -38.12
#